data_AF-A0A091NG98-F1
#
_entry.id   AF-A0A091NG98-F1
#
_cell.length_a   1.000
_cell.length_b   1.000
_cell.length_c   1.000
_cell.angle_alpha   90.00
_cell.angle_beta   90.00
_cell.angle_gamma   90.00
#
_symmetry.space_group_name_H-M   'P 1'
#
loop_
_entity.id
_entity.type
_entity.pdbx_description
1 polymer ?
#
loop_
_entity_poly.entity_id
_entity_poly.type
_entity_poly.pdbx_seq_one_letter_code
_entity_poly.pdbx_strand_id
1 'polypeptide(L)'
;MAHITINQYLQQVQEAIDSRDGQFCAELVSFKHPHVANPRLQLPSPEEKCQQVLEPPYDEMFAAHLRCTYAVGNHDFIEAYKCQTVIVTSFLRAFQAHKEENWALPIMYAVALDLRIFANNADQQLVKKGKSKVGDMLEKAAELLMSCFRVCASDTRAGIEDSKKWGMLFLVNQLFKIYFKINKLHLCKPLIRAIDSSNLKDEYSMAQRVTYKYYVGRKAMFDSDFKQGTVCLQGTFQ
;
A
#
# COMPACT_ATOMS: atom_id res chain seq x y z
N MET A 1 -3.59 -17.90 16.80
CA MET A 1 -3.97 -16.48 16.70
C MET A 1 -5.32 -16.13 17.34
N ALA A 2 -6.28 -17.06 17.52
CA ALA A 2 -7.62 -16.76 18.07
C ALA A 2 -7.68 -16.27 19.54
N HIS A 3 -6.55 -16.15 20.24
CA HIS A 3 -6.51 -15.81 21.67
C HIS A 3 -5.54 -14.68 22.04
N ILE A 4 -4.86 -14.05 21.07
CA ILE A 4 -3.91 -12.97 21.37
C ILE A 4 -4.64 -11.78 22.01
N THR A 5 -4.10 -11.27 23.12
CA THR A 5 -4.59 -10.04 23.76
C THR A 5 -4.03 -8.81 23.05
N ILE A 6 -4.63 -7.64 23.27
CA ILE A 6 -4.09 -6.40 22.70
C ILE A 6 -2.64 -6.14 23.16
N ASN A 7 -2.32 -6.38 24.44
CA ASN A 7 -0.97 -6.14 24.96
C ASN A 7 0.05 -7.07 24.30
N GLN A 8 -0.28 -8.36 24.13
CA GLN A 8 0.58 -9.31 23.42
C GLN A 8 0.76 -8.93 21.95
N TYR A 9 -0.30 -8.45 21.30
CA TYR A 9 -0.24 -7.99 19.92
C TYR A 9 0.66 -6.75 19.79
N LEU A 10 0.51 -5.75 20.66
CA LEU A 10 1.33 -4.55 20.64
C LEU A 10 2.80 -4.83 20.99
N GLN A 11 3.06 -5.78 21.88
CA GLN A 11 4.43 -6.26 22.15
C GLN A 11 5.07 -6.89 20.91
N GLN A 12 4.34 -7.75 20.18
CA GLN A 12 4.85 -8.32 18.92
C GLN A 12 5.13 -7.24 17.87
N VAL A 13 4.27 -6.21 17.80
CA VAL A 13 4.49 -5.06 16.91
C VAL A 13 5.77 -4.31 17.29
N GLN A 14 5.96 -4.02 18.58
CA GLN A 14 7.15 -3.35 19.06
C GLN A 14 8.41 -4.16 18.79
N GLU A 15 8.40 -5.45 19.11
CA GLU A 15 9.51 -6.36 18.82
C GLU A 15 9.86 -6.37 17.33
N ALA A 16 8.85 -6.40 16.44
CA ALA A 16 9.07 -6.36 14.99
C ALA A 16 9.68 -5.03 14.51
N ILE A 17 9.29 -3.90 15.11
CA ILE A 17 9.85 -2.58 14.80
C ILE A 17 11.29 -2.47 15.32
N ASP A 18 11.53 -2.85 16.57
CA ASP A 18 12.84 -2.75 17.24
C ASP A 18 13.88 -3.67 16.59
N SER A 19 13.47 -4.87 16.19
CA SER A 19 14.32 -5.82 15.44
C SER A 19 14.40 -5.52 13.94
N ARG A 20 13.65 -4.53 13.45
CA ARG A 20 13.53 -4.18 12.02
C ARG A 20 13.07 -5.35 11.15
N ASP A 21 12.27 -6.25 11.70
CA ASP A 21 11.61 -7.32 10.96
C ASP A 21 10.39 -6.76 10.20
N GLY A 22 10.66 -6.21 9.02
CA GLY A 22 9.63 -5.65 8.16
C GLY A 22 8.61 -6.66 7.68
N GLN A 23 9.00 -7.93 7.52
CA GLN A 23 8.10 -8.98 7.03
C GLN A 23 7.07 -9.32 8.10
N PHE A 24 7.50 -9.55 9.34
CA PHE A 24 6.61 -9.81 10.44
C PHE A 24 5.75 -8.58 10.79
N CYS A 25 6.33 -7.38 10.79
CA CYS A 25 5.56 -6.15 11.01
C CYS A 25 4.49 -5.94 9.92
N ALA A 26 4.79 -6.28 8.66
CA ALA A 26 3.82 -6.24 7.58
C ALA A 26 2.65 -7.21 7.78
N GLU A 27 2.89 -8.40 8.33
CA GLU A 27 1.84 -9.35 8.70
C GLU A 27 0.94 -8.78 9.81
N LEU A 28 1.53 -8.12 10.81
CA LEU A 28 0.79 -7.52 11.91
C LEU A 28 -0.07 -6.34 11.46
N VAL A 29 0.30 -5.58 10.42
CA VAL A 29 -0.55 -4.49 9.90
C VAL A 29 -1.42 -4.89 8.69
N SER A 30 -1.28 -6.10 8.15
CA SER A 30 -2.01 -6.51 6.94
C SER A 30 -3.41 -7.06 7.22
N PHE A 31 -4.39 -6.65 6.41
CA PHE A 31 -5.73 -7.23 6.40
C PHE A 31 -5.84 -8.65 5.83
N LYS A 32 -4.72 -9.24 5.38
CA LYS A 32 -4.65 -10.65 5.00
C LYS A 32 -4.32 -11.57 6.17
N HIS A 33 -3.80 -11.04 7.26
CA HIS A 33 -3.39 -11.85 8.39
C HIS A 33 -4.58 -12.18 9.31
N PRO A 34 -4.66 -13.38 9.90
CA PRO A 34 -5.83 -13.80 10.69
C PRO A 34 -6.13 -12.95 11.94
N HIS A 35 -5.22 -12.07 12.36
CA HIS A 35 -5.42 -11.19 13.52
C HIS A 35 -6.63 -10.26 13.34
N VAL A 36 -6.97 -9.86 12.10
CA VAL A 36 -8.11 -8.96 11.83
C VAL A 36 -9.47 -9.57 12.19
N ALA A 37 -9.55 -10.89 12.27
CA ALA A 37 -10.74 -11.61 12.68
C ALA A 37 -10.88 -11.75 14.21
N ASN A 38 -9.87 -11.34 14.99
CA ASN A 38 -9.91 -11.42 16.45
C ASN A 38 -10.74 -10.28 17.04
N PRO A 39 -11.91 -10.54 17.68
CA PRO A 39 -12.75 -9.49 18.25
C PRO A 39 -12.03 -8.67 19.34
N ARG A 40 -11.01 -9.21 20.00
CA ARG A 40 -10.22 -8.50 21.02
C ARG A 40 -9.33 -7.39 20.44
N LEU A 41 -9.06 -7.43 19.14
CA LEU A 41 -8.27 -6.43 18.42
C LEU A 41 -9.17 -5.43 17.67
N GLN A 42 -10.46 -5.72 17.54
CA GLN A 42 -11.46 -4.83 16.93
C GLN A 42 -11.91 -3.78 17.94
N LEU A 43 -11.11 -2.73 18.11
CA LEU A 43 -11.30 -1.71 19.14
C LEU A 43 -11.68 -0.35 18.53
N PRO A 44 -12.74 0.33 19.03
CA PRO A 44 -13.12 1.65 18.53
C PRO A 44 -12.22 2.78 19.02
N SER A 45 -11.54 2.60 20.16
CA SER A 45 -10.65 3.62 20.76
C SER A 45 -9.38 2.98 21.37
N PRO A 46 -8.43 2.52 20.54
CA PRO A 46 -7.19 1.87 20.96
C PRO A 46 -6.02 2.83 21.26
N GLU A 47 -6.21 4.15 21.11
CA GLU A 47 -5.15 5.17 21.12
C GLU A 47 -4.28 5.11 22.38
N GLU A 48 -4.89 5.17 23.56
CA GLU A 48 -4.17 5.19 24.84
C GLU A 48 -3.30 3.94 25.02
N LYS A 49 -3.82 2.77 24.64
CA LYS A 49 -3.08 1.51 24.75
C LYS A 49 -1.92 1.44 23.78
N CYS A 50 -2.07 1.99 22.57
CA CYS A 50 -0.99 2.03 21.58
C CYS A 50 0.11 2.99 22.04
N GLN A 51 -0.25 4.16 22.57
CA GLN A 51 0.68 5.17 23.10
C GLN A 51 1.47 4.69 24.31
N GLN A 52 0.93 3.76 25.10
CA GLN A 52 1.65 3.17 26.24
C GLN A 52 2.76 2.20 25.83
N VAL A 53 2.75 1.72 24.59
CA VAL A 53 3.67 0.66 24.12
C VAL A 53 4.54 1.17 22.97
N LEU A 54 3.93 1.74 21.94
CA LEU A 54 4.61 2.14 20.72
C LEU A 54 4.98 3.63 20.75
N GLU A 55 6.09 3.96 20.08
CA GLU A 55 6.53 5.34 19.90
C GLU A 55 5.95 5.96 18.62
N PRO A 56 5.77 7.29 18.56
CA PRO A 56 5.38 7.97 17.33
C PRO A 56 6.34 7.77 16.15
N PRO A 57 5.84 7.57 14.92
CA PRO A 57 4.43 7.60 14.50
C PRO A 57 3.74 6.22 14.49
N TYR A 58 4.37 5.17 15.05
CA TYR A 58 3.85 3.80 15.02
C TYR A 58 2.66 3.61 15.97
N ASP A 59 2.60 4.34 17.07
CA ASP A 59 1.44 4.41 17.97
C ASP A 59 0.15 4.78 17.21
N GLU A 60 0.18 5.88 16.45
CA GLU A 60 -0.93 6.38 15.66
C GLU A 60 -1.27 5.42 14.52
N MET A 61 -0.24 4.86 13.88
CA MET A 61 -0.39 3.87 12.81
C MET A 61 -1.16 2.63 13.30
N PHE A 62 -0.74 2.02 14.41
CA PHE A 62 -1.36 0.80 14.90
C PHE A 62 -2.68 1.05 15.64
N ALA A 63 -2.87 2.22 16.26
CA ALA A 63 -4.18 2.64 16.76
C ALA A 63 -5.19 2.74 15.60
N ALA A 64 -4.81 3.39 14.50
CA ALA A 64 -5.65 3.47 13.30
C ALA A 64 -5.91 2.09 12.68
N HIS A 65 -4.94 1.17 12.70
CA HIS A 65 -5.12 -0.21 12.26
C HIS A 65 -6.17 -0.96 13.07
N LEU A 66 -6.07 -0.93 14.40
CA LEU A 66 -7.06 -1.58 15.28
C LEU A 66 -8.47 -0.99 15.09
N ARG A 67 -8.59 0.34 14.94
CA ARG A 67 -9.87 0.98 14.55
C ARG A 67 -10.35 0.54 13.18
N CYS A 68 -9.45 0.38 12.21
CA CYS A 68 -9.79 -0.12 10.89
C CYS A 68 -10.36 -1.54 10.97
N THR A 69 -9.78 -2.43 11.78
CA THR A 69 -10.32 -3.79 11.97
C THR A 69 -11.73 -3.76 12.58
N TYR A 70 -12.00 -2.85 13.52
CA TYR A 70 -13.33 -2.63 14.07
C TYR A 70 -14.33 -2.14 13.01
N ALA A 71 -13.94 -1.15 12.19
CA ALA A 71 -14.78 -0.64 11.11
C ALA A 71 -15.12 -1.72 10.07
N VAL A 72 -14.11 -2.53 9.69
CA VAL A 72 -14.30 -3.67 8.78
C VAL A 72 -15.24 -4.73 9.37
N GLY A 73 -15.08 -5.06 10.66
CA GLY A 73 -15.97 -5.98 11.37
C GLY A 73 -17.43 -5.52 11.39
N ASN A 74 -17.66 -4.21 11.35
CA ASN A 74 -18.99 -3.59 11.28
C ASN A 74 -19.47 -3.27 9.86
N HIS A 75 -18.75 -3.72 8.82
CA HIS A 75 -19.02 -3.42 7.41
C HIS A 75 -19.04 -1.91 7.07
N ASP A 76 -18.39 -1.05 7.86
CA ASP A 76 -18.20 0.37 7.55
C ASP A 76 -16.90 0.58 6.77
N PHE A 77 -16.97 0.38 5.45
CA PHE A 77 -15.78 0.55 4.60
C PHE A 77 -15.41 2.01 4.39
N ILE A 78 -16.32 2.96 4.65
CA ILE A 78 -16.02 4.39 4.59
C ILE A 78 -15.10 4.75 5.75
N GLU A 79 -15.42 4.29 6.96
CA GLU A 79 -14.56 4.50 8.13
C GLU A 79 -13.26 3.69 8.04
N ALA A 80 -13.31 2.45 7.54
CA ALA A 80 -12.12 1.66 7.30
C ALA A 80 -11.13 2.37 6.36
N TYR A 81 -11.61 2.99 5.27
CA TYR A 81 -10.78 3.76 4.35
C TYR A 81 -10.14 5.00 5.01
N LYS A 82 -10.87 5.72 5.86
CA LYS A 82 -10.29 6.85 6.62
C LYS A 82 -9.21 6.37 7.58
N CYS A 83 -9.45 5.28 8.32
CA CYS A 83 -8.45 4.68 9.18
C CYS A 83 -7.21 4.28 8.38
N GLN A 84 -7.39 3.63 7.23
CA GLN A 84 -6.28 3.25 6.35
C GLN A 84 -5.50 4.46 5.82
N THR A 85 -6.16 5.59 5.59
CA THR A 85 -5.50 6.84 5.21
C THR A 85 -4.57 7.34 6.32
N VAL A 86 -4.99 7.23 7.59
CA VAL A 86 -4.15 7.54 8.75
C VAL A 86 -2.97 6.57 8.82
N ILE A 87 -3.19 5.27 8.68
CA ILE A 87 -2.13 4.24 8.68
C ILE A 87 -1.04 4.57 7.66
N VAL A 88 -1.42 4.85 6.41
CA VAL A 88 -0.45 5.17 5.34
C VAL A 88 0.26 6.50 5.61
N THR A 89 -0.42 7.50 6.15
CA THR A 89 0.18 8.81 6.47
C THR A 89 1.17 8.72 7.63
N SER A 90 0.85 7.96 8.68
CA SER A 90 1.73 7.66 9.80
C SER A 90 2.94 6.84 9.37
N PHE A 91 2.70 5.78 8.59
CA PHE A 91 3.78 4.99 7.98
C PHE A 91 4.71 5.87 7.13
N LEU A 92 4.17 6.78 6.31
CA LEU A 92 4.96 7.62 5.43
C LEU A 92 5.93 8.52 6.22
N ARG A 93 5.52 9.04 7.38
CA ARG A 93 6.39 9.82 8.27
C ARG A 93 7.58 9.00 8.76
N ALA A 94 7.33 7.79 9.24
CA ALA A 94 8.40 6.87 9.62
C ALA A 94 9.26 6.54 8.39
N PHE A 95 8.65 6.07 7.30
CA PHE A 95 9.36 5.65 6.10
C PHE A 95 10.26 6.73 5.49
N GLN A 96 9.91 8.01 5.63
CA GLN A 96 10.76 9.13 5.23
C GLN A 96 11.97 9.34 6.16
N ALA A 97 11.79 9.13 7.47
CA ALA A 97 12.84 9.32 8.48
C ALA A 97 13.95 8.26 8.39
N HIS A 98 13.62 7.05 7.94
CA HIS A 98 14.57 5.97 7.74
C HIS A 98 15.52 6.34 6.60
N LYS A 99 16.81 6.48 6.86
CA LYS A 99 17.80 6.81 5.80
C LYS A 99 18.60 5.57 5.50
N GLU A 100 18.85 5.32 4.21
CA GLU A 100 19.75 4.25 3.76
C GLU A 100 19.35 2.85 4.24
N GLU A 101 18.05 2.63 4.42
CA GLU A 101 17.47 1.37 4.87
C GLU A 101 16.13 1.11 4.15
N ASN A 102 15.85 -0.15 3.85
CA ASN A 102 14.62 -0.57 3.18
C ASN A 102 13.82 -1.65 3.91
N TRP A 103 14.17 -1.96 5.16
CA TRP A 103 13.49 -2.98 5.95
C TRP A 103 11.97 -2.79 6.01
N ALA A 104 11.49 -1.55 5.95
CA ALA A 104 10.07 -1.19 5.99
C ALA A 104 9.32 -1.36 4.64
N LEU A 105 9.98 -1.81 3.57
CA LEU A 105 9.34 -2.07 2.27
C LEU A 105 8.18 -3.08 2.33
N PRO A 106 8.28 -4.22 3.05
CA PRO A 106 7.15 -5.15 3.17
C PRO A 106 5.93 -4.50 3.83
N ILE A 107 6.15 -3.61 4.82
CA ILE A 107 5.08 -2.85 5.47
C ILE A 107 4.41 -1.92 4.45
N MET A 108 5.22 -1.20 3.66
CA MET A 108 4.71 -0.35 2.56
C MET A 108 3.84 -1.17 1.60
N TYR A 109 4.24 -2.39 1.24
CA TYR A 109 3.47 -3.24 0.34
C TYR A 109 2.10 -3.61 0.93
N ALA A 110 2.05 -3.97 2.20
CA ALA A 110 0.80 -4.28 2.91
C ALA A 110 -0.13 -3.07 2.94
N VAL A 111 0.34 -1.93 3.48
CA VAL A 111 -0.52 -0.75 3.68
C VAL A 111 -0.99 -0.13 2.36
N ALA A 112 -0.16 -0.18 1.30
CA ALA A 112 -0.53 0.31 -0.02
C ALA A 112 -1.57 -0.58 -0.73
N LEU A 113 -1.46 -1.90 -0.57
CA LEU A 113 -2.45 -2.84 -1.08
C LEU A 113 -3.80 -2.63 -0.39
N ASP A 114 -3.79 -2.56 0.94
CA ASP A 114 -5.00 -2.43 1.75
C ASP A 114 -5.67 -1.07 1.50
N LEU A 115 -4.90 0.01 1.33
CA LEU A 115 -5.42 1.31 0.90
C LEU A 115 -6.20 1.23 -0.41
N ARG A 116 -5.65 0.57 -1.44
CA ARG A 116 -6.35 0.40 -2.72
C ARG A 116 -7.65 -0.40 -2.56
N ILE A 117 -7.64 -1.44 -1.74
CA ILE A 117 -8.81 -2.31 -1.51
C ILE A 117 -9.89 -1.53 -0.76
N PHE A 118 -9.55 -0.83 0.33
CA PHE A 118 -10.53 -0.06 1.09
C PHE A 118 -11.04 1.15 0.33
N ALA A 119 -10.20 1.84 -0.44
CA ALA A 119 -10.65 2.90 -1.34
C ALA A 119 -11.73 2.39 -2.29
N ASN A 120 -11.50 1.23 -2.90
CA ASN A 120 -12.47 0.60 -3.80
C ASN A 120 -13.79 0.20 -3.10
N ASN A 121 -13.73 -0.27 -1.85
CA ASN A 121 -14.92 -0.66 -1.09
C ASN A 121 -15.71 0.57 -0.61
N ALA A 122 -15.02 1.60 -0.12
CA ALA A 122 -15.60 2.87 0.29
C ALA A 122 -16.27 3.58 -0.89
N ASP A 123 -15.61 3.61 -2.05
CA ASP A 123 -16.14 4.17 -3.29
C ASP A 123 -17.48 3.53 -3.66
N GLN A 124 -17.54 2.19 -3.66
CA GLN A 124 -18.78 1.46 -3.94
C GLN A 124 -19.88 1.75 -2.92
N GLN A 125 -19.55 1.83 -1.62
CA GLN A 125 -20.55 2.16 -0.60
C GLN A 125 -21.08 3.59 -0.75
N LEU A 126 -20.22 4.56 -1.04
CA LEU A 126 -20.61 5.96 -1.20
C LEU A 126 -21.44 6.18 -2.47
N VAL A 127 -21.06 5.55 -3.58
CA VAL A 127 -21.81 5.59 -4.84
C VAL A 127 -23.20 5.00 -4.64
N LYS A 128 -23.32 3.84 -3.98
CA LYS A 128 -24.63 3.23 -3.64
C LYS A 128 -25.50 4.15 -2.76
N LYS A 129 -24.88 4.94 -1.89
CA LYS A 129 -25.56 5.94 -1.04
C LYS A 129 -25.85 7.26 -1.75
N GLY A 130 -25.44 7.44 -3.01
CA GLY A 130 -25.58 8.70 -3.76
C GLY A 130 -24.73 9.86 -3.20
N LYS A 131 -23.67 9.55 -2.42
CA LYS A 131 -22.86 10.54 -1.70
C LYS A 131 -21.51 10.86 -2.35
N SER A 132 -21.13 10.15 -3.41
CA SER A 132 -19.86 10.37 -4.14
C SER A 132 -19.97 9.86 -5.57
N LYS A 133 -19.09 10.33 -6.45
CA LYS A 133 -18.92 9.82 -7.80
C LYS A 133 -18.01 8.59 -7.80
N VAL A 134 -18.14 7.78 -8.85
CA VAL A 134 -17.29 6.61 -9.05
C VAL A 134 -15.84 7.07 -9.22
N GLY A 135 -14.95 6.53 -8.39
CA GLY A 135 -13.52 6.80 -8.43
C GLY A 135 -13.03 7.88 -7.48
N ASP A 136 -13.90 8.62 -6.79
CA ASP A 136 -13.49 9.71 -5.88
C ASP A 136 -12.55 9.22 -4.77
N MET A 137 -12.85 8.07 -4.16
CA MET A 137 -11.97 7.52 -3.09
C MET A 137 -10.69 6.93 -3.69
N LEU A 138 -10.77 6.38 -4.90
CA LEU A 138 -9.61 5.83 -5.60
C LEU A 138 -8.63 6.94 -6.02
N GLU A 139 -9.12 8.10 -6.46
CA GLU A 139 -8.28 9.27 -6.76
C GLU A 139 -7.50 9.73 -5.52
N LYS A 140 -8.18 9.89 -4.38
CA LYS A 140 -7.53 10.25 -3.11
C LYS A 140 -6.51 9.21 -2.65
N ALA A 141 -6.83 7.92 -2.81
CA ALA A 141 -5.88 6.85 -2.50
C ALA A 141 -4.63 6.91 -3.40
N ALA A 142 -4.79 7.24 -4.68
CA ALA A 142 -3.67 7.38 -5.60
C ALA A 142 -2.72 8.51 -5.20
N GLU A 143 -3.22 9.62 -4.65
CA GLU A 143 -2.38 10.72 -4.14
C GLU A 143 -1.45 10.28 -2.99
N LEU A 144 -1.97 9.46 -2.08
CA LEU A 144 -1.18 8.88 -0.99
C LEU A 144 -0.15 7.87 -1.51
N LEU A 145 -0.53 6.98 -2.43
CA LEU A 145 0.40 6.05 -3.07
C LEU A 145 1.50 6.76 -3.86
N MET A 146 1.17 7.88 -4.52
CA MET A 146 2.15 8.75 -5.17
C MET A 146 3.13 9.37 -4.17
N SER A 147 2.70 9.64 -2.94
CA SER A 147 3.59 10.11 -1.87
C SER A 147 4.59 9.04 -1.45
N CYS A 148 4.15 7.78 -1.26
CA CYS A 148 5.06 6.64 -1.05
C CYS A 148 6.04 6.47 -2.23
N PHE A 149 5.53 6.62 -3.46
CA PHE A 149 6.36 6.49 -4.67
C PHE A 149 7.45 7.55 -4.72
N ARG A 150 7.12 8.80 -4.40
CA ARG A 150 8.10 9.89 -4.34
C ARG A 150 9.22 9.61 -3.35
N VAL A 151 8.91 9.08 -2.16
CA VAL A 151 9.92 8.69 -1.17
C VAL A 151 10.88 7.64 -1.72
N CYS A 152 10.34 6.60 -2.38
CA CYS A 152 11.15 5.57 -3.01
C CYS A 152 12.01 6.13 -4.16
N ALA A 153 11.42 6.96 -5.02
CA ALA A 153 12.10 7.51 -6.20
C ALA A 153 13.22 8.50 -5.83
N SER A 154 13.06 9.25 -4.73
CA SER A 154 14.06 10.19 -4.23
C SER A 154 15.22 9.55 -3.47
N ASP A 155 15.19 8.23 -3.25
CA ASP A 155 16.21 7.52 -2.49
C ASP A 155 17.47 7.28 -3.34
N THR A 156 18.31 8.31 -3.43
CA THR A 156 19.51 8.32 -4.29
C THR A 156 20.81 8.03 -3.55
N ARG A 157 20.79 8.03 -2.21
CA ARG A 157 21.99 7.89 -1.38
C ARG A 157 22.24 6.46 -0.92
N ALA A 158 21.18 5.68 -0.74
CA ALA A 158 21.27 4.28 -0.34
C ALA A 158 22.03 3.44 -1.38
N GLY A 159 22.77 2.44 -0.90
CA GLY A 159 23.24 1.36 -1.75
C GLY A 159 22.06 0.64 -2.43
N ILE A 160 22.30 -0.02 -3.56
CA ILE A 160 21.24 -0.70 -4.32
C ILE A 160 20.48 -1.69 -3.43
N GLU A 161 21.19 -2.48 -2.62
CA GLU A 161 20.60 -3.49 -1.74
C GLU A 161 19.67 -2.90 -0.68
N ASP A 162 20.02 -1.74 -0.12
CA ASP A 162 19.28 -1.07 0.95
C ASP A 162 18.32 0.01 0.43
N SER A 163 18.19 0.14 -0.89
CA SER A 163 17.41 1.22 -1.48
C SER A 163 15.91 0.96 -1.40
N LYS A 164 15.14 2.02 -1.15
CA LYS A 164 13.68 2.01 -1.25
C LYS A 164 13.20 1.95 -2.70
N LYS A 165 14.07 2.14 -3.70
CA LYS A 165 13.72 2.03 -5.13
C LYS A 165 13.18 0.65 -5.50
N TRP A 166 13.50 -0.39 -4.72
CA TRP A 166 12.88 -1.71 -4.83
C TRP A 166 11.35 -1.67 -4.68
N GLY A 167 10.82 -0.68 -3.95
CA GLY A 167 9.39 -0.49 -3.77
C GLY A 167 8.64 0.14 -4.94
N MET A 168 9.35 0.74 -5.91
CA MET A 168 8.73 1.55 -6.97
C MET A 168 7.78 0.73 -7.84
N LEU A 169 8.19 -0.46 -8.31
CA LEU A 169 7.37 -1.23 -9.24
C LEU A 169 6.08 -1.74 -8.59
N PHE A 170 6.13 -2.09 -7.29
CA PHE A 170 4.94 -2.46 -6.54
C PHE A 170 3.93 -1.31 -6.52
N LEU A 171 4.38 -0.10 -6.16
CA LEU A 171 3.52 1.08 -6.09
C LEU A 171 2.94 1.44 -7.47
N VAL A 172 3.76 1.40 -8.52
CA VAL A 172 3.30 1.62 -9.91
C VAL A 172 2.22 0.63 -10.29
N ASN A 173 2.36 -0.65 -9.92
CA ASN A 173 1.32 -1.66 -10.17
C ASN A 173 0.02 -1.37 -9.41
N GLN A 174 0.08 -0.81 -8.20
CA GLN A 174 -1.13 -0.37 -7.48
C GLN A 174 -1.76 0.85 -8.15
N LEU A 175 -0.96 1.83 -8.56
CA LEU A 175 -1.40 3.04 -9.25
C LEU A 175 -2.04 2.71 -10.60
N PHE A 176 -1.48 1.79 -11.38
CA PHE A 176 -2.09 1.32 -12.64
C PHE A 176 -3.46 0.70 -12.41
N LYS A 177 -3.63 -0.14 -11.37
CA LYS A 177 -4.94 -0.70 -11.02
C LYS A 177 -5.98 0.39 -10.74
N ILE A 178 -5.57 1.49 -10.12
CA ILE A 178 -6.43 2.65 -9.88
C ILE A 178 -6.69 3.40 -11.19
N TYR A 179 -5.65 3.88 -11.87
CA TYR A 179 -5.78 4.75 -13.05
C TYR A 179 -6.52 4.11 -14.22
N PHE A 180 -6.37 2.80 -14.43
CA PHE A 180 -7.18 2.08 -15.41
C PHE A 180 -8.64 2.00 -14.99
N LYS A 181 -8.92 1.87 -13.69
CA LYS A 181 -10.29 1.79 -13.18
C LYS A 181 -11.03 3.13 -13.26
N ILE A 182 -10.33 4.24 -13.00
CA ILE A 182 -10.90 5.60 -13.07
C ILE A 182 -10.69 6.29 -14.42
N ASN A 183 -10.20 5.55 -15.43
CA ASN A 183 -9.94 6.04 -16.78
C ASN A 183 -9.00 7.28 -16.85
N LYS A 184 -7.96 7.33 -16.02
CA LYS A 184 -6.93 8.39 -16.01
C LYS A 184 -5.60 7.88 -16.61
N LEU A 185 -5.66 7.28 -17.79
CA LEU A 185 -4.52 6.59 -18.41
C LEU A 185 -3.31 7.49 -18.70
N HIS A 186 -3.52 8.79 -18.87
CA HIS A 186 -2.44 9.76 -19.08
C HIS A 186 -1.46 9.83 -17.89
N LEU A 187 -1.93 9.55 -16.67
CA LEU A 187 -1.11 9.52 -15.45
C LEU A 187 -0.15 8.33 -15.40
N CYS A 188 -0.34 7.31 -16.23
CA CYS A 188 0.58 6.17 -16.31
C CYS A 188 1.91 6.55 -16.99
N LYS A 189 1.92 7.53 -17.90
CA LYS A 189 3.10 7.85 -18.73
C LYS A 189 4.34 8.27 -17.90
N PRO A 190 4.23 9.14 -16.88
CA PRO A 190 5.38 9.46 -16.01
C PRO A 190 5.88 8.26 -15.20
N LEU A 191 4.97 7.39 -14.75
CA LEU A 191 5.33 6.19 -13.97
C LEU A 191 6.09 5.17 -14.80
N ILE A 192 5.64 4.93 -16.04
CA ILE A 192 6.33 4.06 -17.01
C ILE A 192 7.76 4.55 -17.22
N ARG A 193 7.92 5.86 -17.50
CA ARG A 193 9.24 6.46 -17.69
C ARG A 193 10.16 6.25 -16.49
N ALA A 194 9.64 6.43 -15.27
CA ALA A 194 10.42 6.27 -14.06
C ALA A 194 10.92 4.84 -13.84
N ILE A 195 10.09 3.83 -14.17
CA ILE A 195 10.49 2.42 -14.11
C ILE A 195 11.48 2.08 -15.22
N ASP A 196 11.21 2.50 -16.46
CA ASP A 196 12.06 2.19 -17.62
C ASP A 196 13.46 2.84 -17.51
N SER A 197 13.56 3.98 -16.82
CA SER A 197 14.83 4.65 -16.51
C SER A 197 15.54 4.10 -15.26
N SER A 198 14.89 3.22 -14.50
CA SER A 198 15.46 2.64 -13.28
C SER A 198 16.53 1.60 -13.63
N ASN A 199 17.63 1.60 -12.89
CA ASN A 199 18.63 0.55 -12.94
C ASN A 199 18.12 -0.80 -12.39
N LEU A 200 16.97 -0.81 -11.70
CA LEU A 200 16.36 -2.01 -11.13
C LEU A 200 15.33 -2.69 -12.06
N LYS A 201 15.07 -2.14 -13.25
CA LYS A 201 13.93 -2.55 -14.10
C LYS A 201 13.88 -4.07 -14.38
N ASP A 202 15.03 -4.70 -14.51
CA ASP A 202 15.17 -6.13 -14.82
C ASP A 202 15.30 -7.01 -13.56
N GLU A 203 15.56 -6.39 -12.41
CA GLU A 203 15.80 -7.05 -11.13
C GLU A 203 14.51 -7.22 -10.30
N TYR A 204 13.47 -6.44 -10.59
CA TYR A 204 12.20 -6.61 -9.89
C TYR A 204 11.65 -8.04 -10.05
N SER A 205 10.91 -8.50 -9.04
CA SER A 205 10.30 -9.84 -9.07
C SER A 205 9.48 -10.08 -10.34
N MET A 206 9.50 -11.33 -10.83
CA MET A 206 8.79 -11.71 -12.06
C MET A 206 7.29 -11.34 -11.98
N ALA A 207 6.64 -11.61 -10.84
CA ALA A 207 5.23 -11.29 -10.63
C ALA A 207 4.92 -9.78 -10.79
N GLN A 208 5.81 -8.90 -10.29
CA GLN A 208 5.65 -7.46 -10.47
C GLN A 208 5.89 -7.04 -11.92
N ARG A 209 6.91 -7.58 -12.58
CA ARG A 209 7.21 -7.29 -13.99
C ARG A 209 6.10 -7.74 -14.94
N VAL A 210 5.49 -8.89 -14.71
CA VAL A 210 4.33 -9.38 -15.47
C VAL A 210 3.14 -8.43 -15.33
N THR A 211 2.82 -8.02 -14.10
CA THR A 211 1.72 -7.06 -13.86
C THR A 211 2.00 -5.72 -14.56
N TYR A 212 3.24 -5.24 -14.50
CA TYR A 212 3.66 -4.00 -15.14
C TYR A 212 3.50 -4.07 -16.67
N LYS A 213 4.08 -5.11 -17.30
CA LYS A 213 4.01 -5.34 -18.75
C LYS A 213 2.56 -5.45 -19.24
N TYR A 214 1.67 -6.10 -18.48
CA TYR A 214 0.25 -6.18 -18.80
C TYR A 214 -0.40 -4.79 -18.92
N TYR A 215 -0.17 -3.91 -17.95
CA TYR A 215 -0.75 -2.56 -17.98
C TYR A 215 -0.10 -1.64 -19.03
N VAL A 216 1.23 -1.74 -19.22
CA VAL A 216 1.92 -1.01 -20.30
C VAL A 216 1.38 -1.43 -21.66
N GLY A 217 1.23 -2.73 -21.89
CA GLY A 217 0.67 -3.27 -23.13
C GLY A 217 -0.75 -2.79 -23.37
N ARG A 218 -1.63 -2.85 -22.35
CA ARG A 218 -3.00 -2.33 -22.46
C ARG A 218 -3.06 -0.83 -22.76
N LYS A 219 -2.16 -0.04 -22.17
CA LYS A 219 -2.06 1.39 -22.46
C LYS A 219 -1.64 1.62 -23.92
N ALA A 220 -0.64 0.89 -24.41
CA ALA A 220 -0.18 0.99 -25.80
C ALA A 220 -1.30 0.65 -26.79
N MET A 221 -2.09 -0.39 -26.51
CA MET A 221 -3.27 -0.72 -27.32
C MET A 221 -4.30 0.41 -27.34
N PHE A 222 -4.52 1.11 -26.22
CA PHE A 222 -5.41 2.28 -26.16
C PHE A 222 -4.87 3.46 -26.98
N ASP A 223 -3.54 3.67 -26.96
CA ASP A 223 -2.85 4.70 -27.76
C ASP A 223 -2.68 4.30 -29.24
N SER A 224 -3.27 3.18 -29.68
CA SER A 224 -3.15 2.61 -31.03
C SER A 224 -1.73 2.18 -31.44
N ASP A 225 -0.82 2.01 -30.47
CA ASP A 225 0.47 1.35 -30.69
C ASP A 225 0.32 -0.17 -30.50
N PHE A 226 -0.28 -0.81 -31.50
CA PHE A 226 -0.53 -2.24 -31.48
C PHE A 226 0.74 -3.09 -31.49
N LYS A 227 1.84 -2.56 -32.04
CA LYS A 227 3.14 -3.28 -32.07
C LYS A 227 3.69 -3.40 -30.66
N GLN A 228 3.81 -2.27 -29.96
CA GLN A 228 4.28 -2.28 -28.58
C GLN A 228 3.29 -3.05 -27.67
N GLY A 229 1.99 -2.85 -27.86
CA GLY A 229 0.95 -3.54 -27.11
C GLY A 229 1.06 -5.06 -27.21
N THR A 230 1.23 -5.59 -28.42
CA THR A 230 1.34 -7.04 -28.65
C THR A 230 2.59 -7.63 -28.00
N VAL A 231 3.75 -6.98 -28.15
CA VAL A 231 5.01 -7.46 -27.56
C VAL A 231 4.95 -7.51 -26.04
N CYS A 232 4.44 -6.45 -25.41
CA CYS A 232 4.30 -6.40 -23.96
C CYS A 232 3.34 -7.47 -23.43
N LEU A 233 2.21 -7.71 -24.11
CA LEU A 233 1.21 -8.69 -23.69
C LEU A 233 1.69 -10.13 -23.92
N GLN A 234 2.29 -10.45 -25.06
CA GLN A 234 2.83 -11.79 -25.31
C GLN A 234 3.92 -12.16 -24.30
N GLY A 235 4.81 -11.21 -23.96
CA GLY A 235 5.84 -11.40 -22.95
C GLY A 235 5.36 -11.46 -21.49
N THR A 236 4.04 -11.48 -21.23
CA THR A 236 3.47 -11.75 -19.89
C THR A 236 3.09 -13.21 -19.67
N PHE A 237 2.99 -14.01 -20.73
CA PHE A 237 2.54 -15.41 -20.69
C PHE A 237 3.69 -16.42 -20.90
N GLN A 238 4.92 -15.95 -21.05
CA GLN A 238 6.15 -16.73 -21.14
C GLN A 238 6.97 -16.52 -19.86
#